data_AF-A0A7C9CV01-F1
#
_entry.id   AF-A0A7C9CV01-F1
#
_cell.length_a   1.000
_cell.length_b   1.000
_cell.length_c   1.000
_cell.angle_alpha   90.00
_cell.angle_beta   90.00
_cell.angle_gamma   90.00
#
_symmetry.space_group_name_H-M   'P 1'
#
loop_
_entity.id
_entity.type
_entity.pdbx_description
1 polymer ?
#
loop_
_entity_poly.entity_id
_entity_poly.type
_entity_poly.pdbx_seq_one_letter_code
_entity_poly.pdbx_strand_id
1 'polypeptide(L)'
;SQLIRAFPFRRSMLALKSDPLKPRVDQIRKQADDHRNLVLAYASYARKLKLENSKMLRIFADLSLNYTDLLNKPAYRALFEADSLSIDESLLRQFEKEVKERIKVTRQVIAEAKESFDNQLKIQKLKDTIFGLNEQLTKAKKQGA
;
A
#
# COMPACT_ATOMS: atom_id res chain seq x y z
N SER A 1 -43.25 70.15 30.15
CA SER A 1 -41.84 69.80 29.90
C SER A 1 -41.53 68.42 30.43
N GLN A 2 -40.77 67.66 29.65
CA GLN A 2 -40.64 66.21 29.66
C GLN A 2 -39.88 65.67 30.89
N LEU A 3 -40.38 64.55 31.41
CA LEU A 3 -39.80 63.77 32.50
C LEU A 3 -38.68 62.85 31.99
N ILE A 4 -37.59 62.87 32.73
CA ILE A 4 -36.44 61.97 32.67
C ILE A 4 -36.88 60.54 32.98
N ARG A 5 -36.44 59.55 32.19
CA ARG A 5 -35.87 58.26 32.65
C ARG A 5 -35.50 57.37 31.47
N ALA A 6 -34.20 57.29 31.20
CA ALA A 6 -33.61 56.19 30.47
C ALA A 6 -33.77 54.90 31.29
N PHE A 7 -34.41 53.88 30.71
CA PHE A 7 -34.37 52.51 31.22
C PHE A 7 -33.50 51.66 30.29
N PRO A 8 -32.48 50.96 30.82
CA PRO A 8 -31.60 50.12 30.04
C PRO A 8 -32.22 48.73 29.82
N PHE A 9 -31.88 48.16 28.67
CA PHE A 9 -31.62 46.72 28.43
C PHE A 9 -32.59 45.69 29.06
N ARG A 10 -33.43 45.09 28.21
CA ARG A 10 -33.66 43.64 28.25
C ARG A 10 -33.68 43.06 26.84
N ARG A 11 -32.49 42.94 26.25
CA ARG A 11 -32.25 41.77 25.38
C ARG A 11 -32.14 40.59 26.32
N SER A 12 -33.26 39.91 26.52
CA SER A 12 -33.31 38.55 27.02
C SER A 12 -32.68 37.63 25.97
N MET A 13 -31.36 37.72 25.78
CA MET A 13 -30.62 36.55 25.38
C MET A 13 -30.59 35.67 26.62
N LEU A 14 -31.44 34.65 26.66
CA LEU A 14 -31.11 33.43 27.37
C LEU A 14 -29.81 32.93 26.73
N ALA A 15 -28.68 33.48 27.19
CA ALA A 15 -27.37 32.91 27.02
C ALA A 15 -27.41 31.62 27.84
N LEU A 16 -27.90 30.57 27.17
CA LEU A 16 -27.78 29.20 27.60
C LEU A 16 -26.32 29.01 28.03
N LYS A 17 -26.14 28.51 29.25
CA LYS A 17 -24.87 28.30 29.96
C LYS A 17 -23.95 27.29 29.24
N SER A 18 -23.59 27.53 28.00
CA SER A 18 -22.53 26.84 27.30
C SER A 18 -21.31 27.73 27.36
N ASP A 19 -20.32 27.29 28.13
CA ASP A 19 -19.00 27.90 28.14
C ASP A 19 -18.51 28.04 26.68
N PRO A 20 -18.22 29.26 26.19
CA PRO A 20 -17.90 29.51 24.78
C PRO A 20 -16.65 28.75 24.30
N LEU A 21 -15.88 28.18 25.23
CA LEU A 21 -14.71 27.35 24.95
C LEU A 21 -15.06 25.89 24.65
N LYS A 22 -16.22 25.37 25.11
CA LYS A 22 -16.66 23.99 24.83
C LYS A 22 -16.69 23.62 23.34
N PRO A 23 -17.31 24.40 22.44
CA PRO A 23 -17.32 24.05 21.02
C PRO A 23 -15.91 24.00 20.41
N ARG A 24 -14.99 24.85 20.90
CA ARG A 24 -13.58 24.84 20.45
C ARG A 24 -12.84 23.59 20.92
N VAL A 25 -13.07 23.17 22.17
CA VAL A 25 -12.52 21.92 22.72
C VAL A 25 -13.07 20.71 21.95
N ASP A 26 -14.37 20.69 21.67
CA ASP A 26 -15.01 19.61 20.90
C ASP A 26 -14.47 19.55 19.46
N GLN A 27 -14.23 20.70 18.83
CA GLN A 27 -13.62 20.78 17.50
C GLN A 27 -12.18 20.26 17.50
N ILE A 28 -11.35 20.66 18.47
CA ILE A 28 -9.97 20.17 18.60
C ILE A 28 -9.95 18.67 18.85
N ARG A 29 -10.85 18.18 19.71
CA ARG A 29 -10.98 16.75 19.99
C ARG A 29 -11.36 15.98 18.72
N LYS A 30 -12.36 16.46 17.97
CA LYS A 30 -12.76 15.85 16.70
C LYS A 30 -11.61 15.83 15.70
N GLN A 31 -10.87 16.94 15.56
CA GLN A 31 -9.71 17.01 14.67
C GLN A 31 -8.60 16.02 15.10
N ALA A 32 -8.34 15.91 16.41
CA ALA A 32 -7.38 14.94 16.94
C ALA A 32 -7.82 13.49 16.66
N ASP A 33 -9.12 13.19 16.82
CA ASP A 33 -9.69 11.88 16.52
C ASP A 33 -9.63 11.56 15.02
N ASP A 34 -9.93 12.54 14.15
CA ASP A 34 -9.83 12.39 12.69
C ASP A 34 -8.38 12.09 12.25
N HIS A 35 -7.40 12.82 12.78
CA HIS A 35 -5.99 12.55 12.50
C HIS A 35 -5.53 11.21 13.07
N ARG A 36 -5.99 10.83 14.27
CA ARG A 36 -5.71 9.51 14.85
C ARG A 36 -6.24 8.40 13.96
N ASN A 37 -7.49 8.53 13.48
CA ASN A 37 -8.12 7.56 12.59
C ASN A 37 -7.37 7.48 11.25
N LEU A 38 -6.96 8.62 10.70
CA LEU A 38 -6.14 8.67 9.49
C LEU A 38 -4.82 7.92 9.68
N VAL A 39 -4.07 8.19 10.75
CA VAL A 39 -2.80 7.50 11.05
C VAL A 39 -3.02 5.99 11.20
N LEU A 40 -4.09 5.56 11.88
CA LEU A 40 -4.43 4.15 12.03
C LEU A 40 -4.76 3.48 10.69
N ALA A 41 -5.49 4.17 9.81
CA ALA A 41 -5.80 3.67 8.47
C ALA A 41 -4.52 3.47 7.64
N TYR A 42 -3.60 4.45 7.65
CA TYR A 42 -2.30 4.32 6.97
C TYR A 42 -1.44 3.21 7.58
N ALA A 43 -1.44 3.05 8.90
CA ALA A 43 -0.73 1.96 9.56
C ALA A 43 -1.28 0.59 9.14
N SER A 44 -2.60 0.44 9.03
CA SER A 44 -3.24 -0.78 8.53
C SER A 44 -2.84 -1.09 7.09
N TYR A 45 -2.88 -0.07 6.22
CA TYR A 45 -2.46 -0.20 4.82
C TYR A 45 -0.99 -0.61 4.70
N ALA A 46 -0.09 0.03 5.44
CA ALA A 46 1.34 -0.30 5.45
C ALA A 46 1.59 -1.74 5.91
N ARG A 47 0.85 -2.24 6.90
CA ARG A 47 0.93 -3.64 7.34
C ARG A 47 0.47 -4.60 6.25
N LYS A 48 -0.65 -4.31 5.59
CA LYS A 48 -1.17 -5.12 4.48
C LYS A 48 -0.13 -5.23 3.36
N LEU A 49 0.44 -4.10 2.93
CA LEU A 49 1.47 -4.04 1.89
C LEU A 49 2.71 -4.85 2.29
N LYS A 50 3.19 -4.73 3.54
CA LYS A 50 4.32 -5.51 4.05
C LYS A 50 4.06 -7.02 3.99
N LEU A 51 2.85 -7.45 4.38
CA LEU A 51 2.47 -8.86 4.35
C LEU A 51 2.39 -9.40 2.92
N GLU A 52 1.81 -8.66 2.00
CA GLU A 52 1.73 -9.02 0.58
C GLU A 52 3.13 -9.16 -0.03
N ASN A 53 4.01 -8.18 0.21
CA ASN A 53 5.39 -8.24 -0.26
C ASN A 53 6.16 -9.43 0.35
N SER A 54 5.97 -9.70 1.64
CA SER A 54 6.59 -10.86 2.29
C SER A 54 6.12 -12.20 1.72
N LYS A 55 4.85 -12.31 1.31
CA LYS A 55 4.32 -13.52 0.64
C LYS A 55 4.97 -13.70 -0.73
N MET A 56 5.03 -12.63 -1.53
CA MET A 56 5.67 -12.65 -2.85
C MET A 56 7.14 -13.07 -2.76
N LEU A 57 7.88 -12.50 -1.81
CA LEU A 57 9.29 -12.86 -1.57
C LEU A 57 9.46 -14.36 -1.26
N ARG A 58 8.59 -14.92 -0.42
CA ARG A 58 8.63 -16.36 -0.12
C ARG A 58 8.36 -17.20 -1.37
N ILE A 59 7.32 -16.86 -2.13
CA ILE A 59 7.00 -17.58 -3.37
C ILE A 59 8.18 -17.55 -4.36
N PHE A 60 8.85 -16.41 -4.53
CA PHE A 60 10.01 -16.32 -5.41
C PHE A 60 11.21 -17.11 -4.90
N ALA A 61 11.45 -17.12 -3.58
CA ALA A 61 12.49 -17.95 -2.98
C ALA A 61 12.19 -19.44 -3.21
N ASP A 62 10.94 -19.87 -2.99
CA ASP A 62 10.50 -21.24 -3.22
C ASP A 62 10.66 -21.64 -4.69
N LEU A 63 10.31 -20.76 -5.65
CA LEU A 63 10.54 -21.01 -7.07
C LEU A 63 12.03 -21.20 -7.39
N SER A 64 12.90 -20.35 -6.82
CA SER A 64 14.35 -20.46 -7.00
C SER A 64 14.91 -21.77 -6.44
N LEU A 65 14.44 -22.19 -5.26
CA LEU A 65 14.80 -23.47 -4.65
C LEU A 65 14.31 -24.63 -5.51
N ASN A 66 13.07 -24.59 -6.01
CA ASN A 66 12.53 -25.63 -6.90
C ASN A 66 13.36 -25.85 -8.17
N TYR A 67 13.97 -24.80 -8.73
CA TYR A 67 14.91 -24.92 -9.84
C TYR A 67 16.24 -25.51 -9.40
N THR A 68 16.76 -25.06 -8.27
CA THR A 68 18.01 -25.57 -7.69
C THR A 68 17.89 -27.07 -7.41
N ASP A 69 16.78 -27.49 -6.79
CA ASP A 69 16.48 -28.87 -6.50
C ASP A 69 16.32 -29.70 -7.76
N LEU A 70 15.65 -29.17 -8.79
CA LEU A 70 15.54 -29.83 -10.09
C LEU A 70 16.92 -30.09 -10.71
N LEU A 71 17.78 -29.07 -10.74
CA LEU A 71 19.12 -29.18 -11.34
C LEU A 71 20.04 -30.11 -10.54
N ASN A 72 19.85 -30.17 -9.22
CA ASN A 72 20.64 -31.01 -8.32
C ASN A 72 20.08 -32.43 -8.17
N LYS A 73 18.93 -32.75 -8.76
CA LYS A 73 18.36 -34.11 -8.70
C LYS A 73 19.40 -35.13 -9.19
N PRO A 74 19.71 -36.18 -8.40
CA PRO A 74 20.69 -37.18 -8.78
C PRO A 74 20.38 -37.85 -10.12
N ALA A 75 19.10 -38.06 -10.43
CA ALA A 75 18.62 -38.65 -11.67
C ALA A 75 19.02 -37.86 -12.93
N TYR A 76 19.29 -36.56 -12.81
CA TYR A 76 19.69 -35.71 -13.94
C TYR A 76 21.18 -35.38 -13.93
N ARG A 77 21.95 -35.76 -12.91
CA ARG A 77 23.40 -35.52 -12.87
C ARG A 77 24.13 -36.10 -14.07
N ALA A 78 23.72 -37.30 -14.50
CA ALA A 78 24.26 -37.96 -15.69
C ALA A 78 24.07 -37.14 -16.98
N LEU A 79 23.11 -36.21 -17.05
CA LEU A 79 22.93 -35.30 -18.18
C LEU A 79 23.95 -34.15 -18.20
N PHE A 80 24.60 -33.86 -17.07
CA PHE A 80 25.51 -32.72 -16.89
C PHE A 80 26.99 -33.13 -16.77
N GLU A 81 27.29 -34.44 -16.77
CA GLU A 81 28.67 -34.93 -16.73
C GLU A 81 29.34 -34.75 -18.09
N ALA A 82 30.47 -34.04 -18.12
CA ALA A 82 31.17 -33.66 -19.35
C ALA A 82 31.77 -34.86 -20.14
N ASP A 83 31.95 -36.01 -19.48
CA ASP A 83 32.56 -37.22 -20.06
C ASP A 83 31.53 -38.25 -20.57
N SER A 84 30.22 -37.93 -20.55
CA SER A 84 29.20 -38.86 -21.04
C SER A 84 29.27 -38.97 -22.57
N LEU A 85 29.71 -40.12 -23.07
CA LEU A 85 29.76 -40.43 -24.52
C LEU A 85 28.38 -40.50 -25.18
N SER A 86 27.31 -40.72 -24.40
CA SER A 86 25.94 -40.74 -24.87
C SER A 86 24.97 -40.22 -23.82
N ILE A 87 23.98 -39.44 -24.26
CA ILE A 87 22.90 -38.93 -23.43
C ILE A 87 21.69 -39.85 -23.60
N ASP A 88 21.07 -40.27 -22.50
CA ASP A 88 19.79 -40.98 -22.56
C ASP A 88 18.66 -40.01 -22.96
N GLU A 89 18.13 -40.21 -24.16
CA GLU A 89 17.06 -39.37 -24.72
C GLU A 89 15.77 -39.42 -23.88
N SER A 90 15.48 -40.54 -23.23
CA SER A 90 14.28 -40.67 -22.39
C SER A 90 14.38 -39.81 -21.12
N LEU A 91 15.56 -39.80 -20.49
CA LEU A 91 15.87 -38.93 -19.34
C LEU A 91 15.88 -37.46 -19.74
N LEU A 92 16.44 -37.13 -20.91
CA LEU A 92 16.42 -35.76 -21.44
C LEU A 92 14.99 -35.26 -21.66
N ARG A 93 14.12 -36.08 -22.28
CA ARG A 93 12.71 -35.72 -22.50
C ARG A 93 11.96 -35.51 -21.19
N GLN A 94 12.24 -36.30 -20.16
CA GLN A 94 11.67 -36.10 -18.83
C GLN A 94 12.13 -34.79 -18.19
N PHE A 95 13.44 -34.52 -18.23
CA PHE A 95 14.02 -33.28 -17.73
C PHE A 95 13.41 -32.06 -18.43
N GLU A 96 13.34 -32.07 -19.76
CA GLU A 96 12.71 -30.99 -20.53
C GLU A 96 11.26 -30.74 -20.13
N LYS A 97 10.48 -31.81 -19.92
CA LYS A 97 9.08 -31.71 -19.49
C LYS A 97 8.99 -31.05 -18.12
N GLU A 98 9.80 -31.50 -17.17
CA GLU A 98 9.89 -30.96 -15.82
C GLU A 98 10.35 -29.49 -15.77
N VAL A 99 11.29 -29.09 -16.63
CA VAL A 99 11.73 -27.70 -16.79
C VAL A 99 10.61 -26.85 -17.37
N LYS A 100 9.95 -27.31 -18.45
CA LYS A 100 8.85 -26.58 -19.10
C LYS A 100 7.69 -26.34 -18.15
N GLU A 101 7.34 -27.32 -17.33
CA GLU A 101 6.29 -27.19 -16.32
C GLU A 101 6.63 -26.12 -15.27
N ARG A 102 7.86 -26.15 -14.72
CA ARG A 102 8.33 -25.12 -13.77
C ARG A 102 8.37 -23.73 -14.39
N ILE A 103 8.80 -23.61 -15.66
CA ILE A 103 8.78 -22.34 -16.41
C ILE A 103 7.35 -21.82 -16.57
N LYS A 104 6.39 -22.69 -16.87
CA LYS A 104 4.98 -22.31 -17.00
C LYS A 104 4.44 -21.72 -15.69
N VAL A 105 4.66 -22.42 -14.57
CA VAL A 105 4.24 -21.95 -13.23
C VAL A 105 4.93 -20.63 -12.88
N THR A 106 6.25 -20.52 -13.11
CA THR A 106 7.02 -19.31 -12.83
C THR A 106 6.49 -18.11 -13.63
N ARG A 107 6.19 -18.28 -14.92
CA ARG A 107 5.60 -17.23 -15.76
C ARG A 107 4.26 -16.76 -15.25
N GLN A 108 3.41 -17.69 -14.80
CA GLN A 108 2.11 -17.35 -14.23
C GLN A 108 2.28 -16.51 -12.96
N VAL A 109 3.12 -16.95 -12.02
CA VAL A 109 3.38 -16.22 -10.77
C VAL A 109 3.96 -14.84 -11.05
N ILE A 110 4.88 -14.71 -12.01
CA ILE A 110 5.44 -13.42 -12.41
C ILE A 110 4.37 -12.51 -13.01
N ALA A 111 3.46 -13.04 -13.82
CA ALA A 111 2.37 -12.25 -14.40
C ALA A 111 1.43 -11.70 -13.32
N GLU A 112 1.03 -12.53 -12.36
CA GLU A 112 0.22 -12.13 -11.20
C GLU A 112 0.96 -11.09 -10.34
N ALA A 113 2.26 -11.28 -10.12
CA ALA A 113 3.08 -10.32 -9.39
C ALA A 113 3.23 -8.97 -10.11
N LYS A 114 3.39 -9.01 -11.44
CA LYS A 114 3.52 -7.80 -12.27
C LYS A 114 2.30 -6.90 -12.17
N GLU A 115 1.10 -7.47 -12.19
CA GLU A 115 -0.13 -6.70 -12.02
C GLU A 115 -0.17 -5.98 -10.66
N SER A 116 0.28 -6.65 -9.60
CA SER A 116 0.41 -6.04 -8.27
C SER A 116 1.38 -4.86 -8.26
N PHE A 117 2.56 -5.00 -8.88
CA PHE A 117 3.54 -3.92 -8.99
C PHE A 117 3.03 -2.74 -9.82
N ASP A 118 2.36 -3.00 -10.95
CA ASP A 118 1.78 -1.95 -11.79
C ASP A 118 0.71 -1.16 -11.02
N ASN A 119 -0.10 -1.83 -10.21
CA ASN A 119 -1.08 -1.18 -9.35
C ASN A 119 -0.41 -0.30 -8.28
N GLN A 120 0.66 -0.78 -7.66
CA GLN A 120 1.45 0.02 -6.71
C GLN A 120 2.06 1.25 -7.39
N LEU A 121 2.62 1.11 -8.59
CA LEU A 121 3.21 2.21 -9.35
C LEU A 121 2.15 3.26 -9.75
N LYS A 122 0.95 2.82 -10.15
CA LYS A 122 -0.18 3.73 -10.43
C LYS A 122 -0.60 4.49 -9.17
N ILE A 123 -0.72 3.81 -8.03
CA ILE A 123 -1.05 4.44 -6.75
C ILE A 123 0.01 5.50 -6.39
N GLN A 124 1.29 5.21 -6.60
CA GLN A 124 2.37 6.17 -6.38
C GLN A 124 2.24 7.41 -7.27
N LYS A 125 2.00 7.24 -8.57
CA LYS A 125 1.79 8.38 -9.49
C LYS A 125 0.59 9.25 -9.09
N LEU A 126 -0.51 8.62 -8.70
CA LEU A 126 -1.70 9.32 -8.22
C LEU A 126 -1.41 10.09 -6.92
N LYS A 127 -0.69 9.45 -5.99
CA LYS A 127 -0.23 10.10 -4.75
C LYS A 127 0.60 11.34 -5.08
N ASP A 128 1.62 11.22 -5.92
CA ASP A 128 2.51 12.34 -6.28
C ASP A 128 1.72 13.48 -6.94
N THR A 129 0.75 13.15 -7.79
CA THR A 129 -0.16 14.14 -8.41
C THR A 129 -1.02 14.86 -7.36
N ILE A 130 -1.64 14.13 -6.42
CA ILE A 130 -2.48 14.73 -5.37
C ILE A 130 -1.65 15.65 -4.47
N PHE A 131 -0.47 15.21 -4.04
CA PHE A 131 0.40 16.04 -3.20
C PHE A 131 0.91 17.26 -3.96
N GLY A 132 1.29 17.12 -5.23
CA GLY A 132 1.68 18.25 -6.07
C GLY A 132 0.55 19.27 -6.28
N LEU A 133 -0.67 18.81 -6.57
CA LEU A 133 -1.84 19.68 -6.69
C LEU A 133 -2.19 20.36 -5.36
N ASN A 134 -2.10 19.65 -4.24
CA ASN A 134 -2.37 20.23 -2.92
C ASN A 134 -1.32 21.30 -2.55
N GLU A 135 -0.07 21.11 -2.95
CA GLU A 135 0.98 22.12 -2.80
C GLU A 135 0.69 23.37 -3.65
N GLN A 136 0.30 23.19 -4.92
CA GLN A 136 -0.11 24.30 -5.81
C GLN A 136 -1.31 25.06 -5.24
N LEU A 137 -2.33 24.35 -4.74
CA LEU A 137 -3.52 24.93 -4.13
C LEU A 137 -3.17 25.71 -2.85
N THR A 138 -2.23 25.20 -2.06
CA THR A 138 -1.72 25.89 -0.87
C THR A 138 -0.94 27.15 -1.23
N LYS A 139 -0.11 27.12 -2.29
CA LYS A 139 0.60 28.31 -2.79
C LYS A 139 -0.36 29.37 -3.34
N ALA A 140 -1.35 28.96 -4.13
CA ALA A 140 -2.39 29.85 -4.66
C ALA A 140 -3.20 30.53 -3.54
N LYS A 141 -3.57 29.79 -2.48
CA LYS A 141 -4.23 30.37 -1.29
C LYS A 141 -3.38 31.40 -0.55
N LYS A 142 -2.06 31.23 -0.52
CA LYS A 142 -1.13 32.18 0.12
C LYS A 142 -0.86 33.43 -0.72
N GLN A 143 -1.02 33.36 -2.04
CA GLN A 143 -0.81 34.48 -2.96
C GLN A 143 -2.08 35.31 -3.21
N GLY A 144 -3.26 34.80 -2.83
CA GLY A 144 -4.55 35.49 -2.95
C GLY A 144 -5.00 36.24 -1.69
N ALA A 145 -4.13 36.44 -0.70
CA ALA A 145 -4.38 37.19 0.54
C ALA A 145 -3.57 38.50 0.56
#